data_AF-A0A2E8RQ06-F1
#
_entry.id   AF-A0A2E8RQ06-F1
#
_cell.length_a   1.000
_cell.length_b   1.000
_cell.length_c   1.000
_cell.angle_alpha   90.00
_cell.angle_beta   90.00
_cell.angle_gamma   90.00
#
_symmetry.space_group_name_H-M   'P 1'
#
loop_
_entity.id
_entity.type
_entity.pdbx_description
1 polymer ?
#
loop_
_entity_poly.entity_id
_entity_poly.type
_entity_poly.pdbx_seq_one_letter_code
_entity_poly.pdbx_strand_id
1 'polypeptide(L)' 'MSKKVIAAMSGGVDSSVMAALMVQDGYDVVAVTMRLGDHDTVEHDTEKPSCCSVEGVDDAR' A
#
# COMPACT_ATOMS: atom_id res chain seq x y z
N MET A 1 8.25 24.50 -6.77
CA MET A 1 8.49 23.36 -5.88
C MET A 1 7.31 22.41 -6.00
N SER A 2 7.54 21.12 -6.20
CA SER A 2 6.48 20.11 -6.15
C SER A 2 6.00 19.94 -4.70
N LYS A 3 4.69 19.77 -4.50
CA LYS A 3 4.12 19.47 -3.18
C LYS A 3 4.40 18.00 -2.87
N LYS A 4 4.89 17.72 -1.65
CA LYS A 4 5.17 16.36 -1.18
C LYS A 4 3.93 15.74 -0.55
N VAL A 5 3.59 14.52 -0.93
CA VAL A 5 2.42 13.77 -0.46
C VAL A 5 2.84 12.40 0.05
N ILE A 6 2.31 11.99 1.19
CA ILE A 6 2.43 10.61 1.68
C ILE A 6 1.15 9.88 1.26
N ALA A 7 1.29 8.84 0.44
CA ALA A 7 0.19 7.99 0.01
C ALA A 7 0.15 6.73 0.87
N ALA A 8 -0.94 6.53 1.61
CA ALA A 8 -1.17 5.30 2.35
C ALA A 8 -1.60 4.19 1.37
N MET A 9 -0.71 3.22 1.15
CA MET A 9 -0.91 2.12 0.22
C MET A 9 -1.44 0.90 0.97
N SER A 10 -2.71 0.58 0.78
CA SER A 10 -3.35 -0.60 1.39
C SER A 10 -3.06 -1.90 0.63
N GLY A 11 -2.53 -1.79 -0.59
CA GLY A 11 -2.42 -2.91 -1.54
C GLY A 11 -3.63 -3.03 -2.48
N GLY A 12 -4.69 -2.25 -2.25
CA GLY A 12 -5.89 -2.24 -3.08
C GLY A 12 -5.81 -1.27 -4.27
N VAL A 13 -6.62 -1.57 -5.30
CA VAL A 13 -6.69 -0.81 -6.56
C VAL A 13 -6.94 0.70 -6.36
N ASP A 14 -7.78 1.07 -5.40
CA ASP A 14 -8.11 2.48 -5.15
C ASP A 14 -6.88 3.28 -4.72
N SER A 15 -6.07 2.71 -3.82
CA SER A 15 -4.84 3.35 -3.34
C SER A 15 -3.80 3.46 -4.45
N SER A 16 -3.70 2.45 -5.32
CA SER A 16 -2.80 2.45 -6.47
C SER A 16 -3.19 3.49 -7.53
N VAL A 17 -4.48 3.59 -7.86
CA VAL A 17 -4.99 4.58 -8.83
C VAL A 17 -4.83 6.00 -8.28
N MET A 18 -5.13 6.23 -7.00
CA MET A 18 -4.92 7.53 -6.36
C MET A 18 -3.44 7.96 -6.42
N ALA A 19 -2.51 7.06 -6.10
CA ALA A 19 -1.08 7.34 -6.16
C ALA A 19 -0.62 7.66 -7.59
N ALA A 20 -1.11 6.90 -8.59
CA ALA A 20 -0.79 7.13 -10.00
C ALA A 20 -1.25 8.51 -10.50
N LEU A 21 -2.46 8.94 -10.13
CA LEU A 21 -2.97 10.26 -10.48
C LEU A 21 -2.14 11.38 -9.84
N MET A 22 -1.72 11.24 -8.59
CA MET A 22 -0.86 12.22 -7.92
C MET A 22 0.52 12.33 -8.59
N VAL A 23 1.09 11.21 -9.05
CA VAL A 23 2.33 11.25 -9.84
C VAL A 23 2.11 11.96 -11.18
N GLN A 24 1.00 11.69 -11.89
CA GLN A 24 0.65 12.35 -13.15
C GLN A 24 0.44 13.86 -12.99
N ASP A 25 -0.11 14.30 -11.86
CA ASP A 25 -0.31 15.71 -11.51
C ASP A 25 0.99 16.41 -11.03
N GLY A 26 2.12 15.70 -10.99
CA GLY A 26 3.44 16.26 -10.70
C GLY A 26 3.78 16.40 -9.22
N TYR A 27 3.10 15.66 -8.34
CA TYR A 27 3.43 15.60 -6.91
C TYR A 27 4.67 14.71 -6.65
N ASP A 28 5.41 15.04 -5.57
CA ASP A 28 6.47 14.18 -5.02
C ASP A 28 5.81 13.19 -4.06
N VAL A 29 5.48 11.99 -4.56
CA VAL A 29 4.70 10.98 -3.85
C VAL A 29 5.61 9.98 -3.14
N VAL A 30 5.40 9.83 -1.84
CA VAL A 30 6.00 8.78 -1.01
C VAL A 30 4.92 7.77 -0.64
N ALA A 31 4.99 6.59 -1.24
CA ALA A 31 4.10 5.47 -0.96
C ALA A 31 4.51 4.76 0.35
N VAL A 32 3.55 4.53 1.25
CA VAL A 32 3.78 3.86 2.53
C VAL A 32 2.68 2.84 2.78
N THR A 33 3.06 1.58 3.01
CA THR A 33 2.15 0.57 3.55
C THR A 33 2.32 0.48 5.06
N MET A 34 1.21 0.58 5.79
CA MET A 34 1.20 0.49 7.25
C MET A 34 0.75 -0.89 7.68
N ARG A 35 1.53 -1.54 8.55
CA ARG A 35 1.12 -2.75 9.25
C ARG A 35 0.48 -2.34 10.57
N LEU A 36 -0.86 -2.36 10.63
CA LEU A 36 -1.65 -1.86 11.76
C LEU A 36 -2.22 -2.97 12.65
N GLY A 37 -1.81 -4.23 12.46
CA GLY A 37 -2.28 -5.39 13.23
C GLY A 37 -1.13 -6.19 13.85
N ASP A 38 -1.43 -6.87 14.96
CA ASP A 38 -0.50 -7.76 15.65
C ASP A 38 -0.41 -9.07 14.86
N HIS A 39 0.74 -9.31 14.20
CA HIS A 39 0.96 -10.49 13.36
C HIS A 39 0.84 -11.81 14.15
N ASP A 40 0.93 -11.77 15.48
CA ASP A 40 0.89 -12.93 16.36
C ASP A 40 -0.54 -13.35 16.79
N THR A 41 -1.57 -12.54 16.51
CA THR A 41 -2.96 -12.82 16.97
C THR A 41 -3.98 -13.02 15.86
N VAL A 42 -3.64 -12.66 14.62
CA VAL A 42 -4.49 -12.88 13.47
C VAL A 42 -4.09 -14.23 12.86
N GLU A 43 -4.96 -15.23 12.94
CA GLU A 43 -4.79 -16.49 12.20
C GLU A 43 -4.69 -16.17 10.71
N HIS A 44 -3.46 -16.03 10.21
CA HIS A 44 -3.20 -15.99 8.79
C HIS A 44 -3.42 -17.41 8.27
N ASP A 45 -4.52 -17.61 7.55
CA ASP A 45 -4.71 -18.77 6.69
C ASP A 45 -3.56 -18.79 5.68
N THR A 46 -2.51 -19.56 5.98
CA THR A 46 -1.28 -19.65 5.19
C THR A 46 -1.53 -20.18 3.78
N GLU A 47 -2.73 -20.69 3.50
CA GLU A 47 -3.14 -21.18 2.18
C GLU A 47 -3.74 -20.07 1.29
N LYS A 48 -3.97 -18.85 1.80
CA LYS A 48 -4.50 -17.74 1.01
C LYS A 48 -3.53 -16.55 0.99
N PRO A 49 -3.12 -16.06 -0.20
CA PRO A 49 -2.37 -14.82 -0.30
C PRO A 49 -3.23 -13.69 0.28
N SER A 50 -2.82 -13.20 1.44
CA SER A 50 -3.46 -12.11 2.15
C SER A 50 -2.91 -10.80 1.62
N CYS A 51 -3.79 -9.82 1.37
CA CYS A 51 -3.39 -8.44 1.07
C CYS A 51 -2.43 -7.84 2.13
N CYS A 52 -2.40 -8.44 3.34
CA CYS A 52 -1.54 -8.04 4.45
C CYS A 52 -0.22 -8.84 4.55
N SER A 53 0.07 -9.77 3.64
CA SER A 53 1.35 -10.48 3.62
C SER A 53 2.45 -9.63 2.98
N VAL A 54 3.73 -9.97 3.23
CA VAL A 54 4.86 -9.32 2.55
C VAL A 54 4.69 -9.40 1.03
N GLU A 55 4.26 -10.57 0.54
CA GLU A 55 4.06 -10.86 -0.88
C GLU A 55 2.93 -10.01 -1.47
N GLY A 56 1.81 -9.83 -0.74
CA GLY A 56 0.70 -8.98 -1.17
C GLY A 56 1.08 -7.50 -1.27
N VAL A 57 2.01 -7.04 -0.43
CA VAL A 57 2.52 -5.66 -0.49
C VAL A 57 3.48 -5.47 -1.68
N ASP A 58 4.32 -6.46 -1.98
CA ASP A 58 5.22 -6.41 -3.14
C ASP A 58 4.47 -6.51 -4.48
N ASP A 59 3.41 -7.32 -4.56
CA ASP A 59 2.57 -7.45 -5.77
C ASP A 59 1.80 -6.16 -6.09
N ALA A 60 1.48 -5.36 -5.07
CA ALA A 60 0.72 -4.11 -5.24
C ALA A 60 1.57 -2.90 -5.71
N ARG A 61 2.89 -3.07 -5.83
CA ARG A 61 3.84 -2.03 -6.23
C ARG A 61 3.93 -1.85 -7.74
#